data_AF-A0A961MRV3-F1
#
_entry.id   AF-A0A961MRV3-F1
#
_cell.length_a   1.000
_cell.length_b   1.000
_cell.length_c   1.000
_cell.angle_alpha   90.00
_cell.angle_beta   90.00
_cell.angle_gamma   90.00
#
_symmetry.space_group_name_H-M   'P 1'
#
loop_
_entity.id
_entity.type
_entity.pdbx_description
1 polymer ?
#
loop_
_entity_poly.entity_id
_entity_poly.type
_entity_poly.pdbx_seq_one_letter_code
_entity_poly.pdbx_strand_id
1 'polypeptide(L)'
;MSQISLTFPDGNSRSFDAGVTPAQVAAAISTSLGKKAISASVDGAHWDLQWPIDRDARIAIHTMQDDAQALELIRHDLAHVMARAV
;
A
#
# COMPACT_ATOMS: atom_id res chain seq x y z
N MET A 1 -1.20 12.96 23.26
CA MET A 1 -1.18 12.09 22.09
C MET A 1 0.22 12.15 21.53
N SER A 2 0.93 11.02 21.51
CA SER A 2 2.30 10.97 20.98
C SER A 2 2.21 11.04 19.46
N GLN A 3 2.89 12.01 18.83
CA GLN A 3 2.99 12.06 17.37
C GLN A 3 4.22 11.27 16.92
N ILE A 4 4.04 10.42 15.92
CA ILE A 4 5.12 9.71 15.23
C ILE A 4 5.40 10.38 13.88
N SER A 5 6.66 10.34 13.45
CA SER A 5 7.04 10.80 12.13
C SER A 5 7.13 9.61 11.17
N LEU A 6 6.30 9.63 10.12
CA LEU A 6 6.35 8.63 9.06
C LEU A 6 6.96 9.23 7.80
N THR A 7 8.05 8.62 7.34
CA THR A 7 8.73 9.02 6.10
C THR A 7 8.30 8.12 4.96
N PHE A 8 7.88 8.74 3.85
CA PHE A 8 7.47 8.07 2.62
C PHE A 8 8.66 7.88 1.66
N PRO A 9 8.58 6.90 0.74
CA PRO A 9 9.62 6.69 -0.29
C PRO A 9 9.85 7.91 -1.18
N ASP A 10 8.86 8.81 -1.29
CA ASP A 10 8.97 10.08 -2.03
C ASP A 10 9.84 11.14 -1.31
N GLY A 11 10.40 10.82 -0.14
CA GLY A 11 11.16 11.74 0.70
C GLY A 11 10.29 12.69 1.54
N ASN A 12 8.97 12.62 1.38
CA ASN A 12 8.03 13.38 2.20
C ASN A 12 7.96 12.76 3.61
N SER A 13 7.93 13.57 4.66
CA SER A 13 7.71 13.10 6.03
C SER A 13 6.46 13.76 6.58
N ARG A 14 5.54 12.97 7.14
CA ARG A 14 4.30 13.47 7.75
C ARG A 14 4.19 12.98 9.19
N SER A 15 3.61 13.83 10.03
CA SER A 15 3.31 13.48 11.42
C SER A 15 1.94 12.85 11.53
N PHE A 16 1.85 11.70 12.21
CA PHE A 16 0.61 11.00 12.51
C PHE A 16 0.54 10.68 14.01
N ASP A 17 -0.65 10.34 14.49
CA ASP A 17 -0.81 9.85 15.86
C ASP A 17 -0.19 8.46 16.04
N ALA A 18 0.41 8.23 17.21
CA ALA A 18 0.89 6.91 17.61
C ALA A 18 -0.30 5.92 17.66
N GLY A 19 -0.12 4.77 17.02
CA GLY A 19 -1.16 3.78 16.79
C GLY A 19 -1.88 3.94 15.44
N VAL A 20 -1.46 4.87 14.58
CA VAL A 20 -2.01 4.98 13.21
C VAL A 20 -1.73 3.70 12.43
N THR A 21 -2.70 3.27 11.62
CA THR A 21 -2.54 2.11 10.75
C THR A 21 -2.16 2.55 9.34
N PRO A 22 -1.40 1.74 8.58
CA PRO A 22 -1.07 2.04 7.20
C PRO A 22 -2.30 2.31 6.32
N ALA A 23 -3.43 1.63 6.59
CA ALA A 23 -4.70 1.92 5.90
C ALA A 23 -5.16 3.37 6.10
N GLN A 24 -5.07 3.88 7.33
CA GLN A 24 -5.42 5.28 7.63
C GLN A 24 -4.42 6.24 6.99
N VAL A 25 -3.13 5.91 7.03
CA VAL A 25 -2.09 6.69 6.34
C VAL A 25 -2.36 6.77 4.84
N ALA A 26 -2.69 5.65 4.19
CA ALA A 26 -3.05 5.58 2.78
C ALA A 26 -4.26 6.46 2.45
N ALA A 27 -5.32 6.37 3.27
CA ALA A 27 -6.54 7.15 3.10
C ALA A 27 -6.29 8.66 3.31
N ALA A 28 -5.42 9.02 4.25
CA ALA A 28 -5.03 10.40 4.53
C ALA A 28 -4.16 11.02 3.42
N ILE A 29 -3.42 10.20 2.66
CA ILE A 29 -2.74 10.66 1.45
C ILE A 29 -3.77 10.91 0.35
N SER A 30 -4.63 9.93 0.07
CA SER A 30 -5.69 10.03 -0.93
C SER A 30 -6.70 8.91 -0.76
N THR A 31 -7.99 9.22 -0.91
CA THR A 31 -9.09 8.22 -0.89
C THR A 31 -8.85 7.09 -1.89
N SER A 32 -8.30 7.42 -3.06
CA SER A 32 -7.94 6.44 -4.10
C SER A 32 -6.79 5.52 -3.69
N LEU A 33 -5.80 6.05 -2.95
CA LEU A 33 -4.66 5.26 -2.45
C LEU A 33 -5.12 4.31 -1.34
N GLY A 34 -5.94 4.77 -0.41
CA GLY A 34 -6.52 3.92 0.63
C GLY A 34 -7.33 2.74 0.07
N LYS A 35 -8.01 2.92 -1.06
CA LYS A 35 -8.73 1.83 -1.76
C LYS A 35 -7.83 0.89 -2.54
N LYS A 36 -6.69 1.38 -3.03
CA LYS A 36 -5.74 0.62 -3.85
C LYS A 36 -4.62 -0.02 -3.04
N ALA A 37 -4.42 0.39 -1.79
CA ALA A 37 -3.41 -0.14 -0.89
C ALA A 37 -3.71 -1.61 -0.58
N ILE A 38 -2.71 -2.47 -0.76
CA ILE A 38 -2.82 -3.93 -0.53
C ILE A 38 -1.91 -4.36 0.59
N SER A 39 -0.69 -3.82 0.61
CA SER A 39 0.25 -4.06 1.69
C SER A 39 1.06 -2.79 1.98
N ALA A 40 1.71 -2.78 3.13
CA ALA A 40 2.67 -1.77 3.47
C ALA A 40 4.03 -2.40 3.76
N SER A 41 5.07 -1.60 3.70
CA SER A 41 6.38 -1.94 4.26
C SER A 41 6.78 -0.86 5.25
N VAL A 42 7.15 -1.28 6.45
CA VAL A 42 7.60 -0.41 7.54
C VAL A 42 9.06 -0.76 7.82
N ASP A 43 9.96 0.22 7.68
CA ASP A 43 11.42 0.06 7.78
C ASP A 43 11.99 -1.06 6.88
N GLY A 44 11.35 -1.28 5.73
CA GLY A 44 11.74 -2.34 4.78
C GLY A 44 11.24 -3.74 5.14
N ALA A 45 10.49 -3.89 6.25
CA ALA A 45 9.80 -5.14 6.58
C ALA A 45 8.34 -5.08 6.11
N HIS A 46 7.80 -6.22 5.65
CA HIS A 46 6.39 -6.32 5.31
C HIS A 46 5.50 -6.03 6.52
N TRP A 47 4.47 -5.23 6.33
CA TRP A 47 3.58 -4.77 7.39
C TRP A 47 2.13 -4.79 6.93
N ASP A 48 1.25 -5.26 7.81
CA ASP A 48 -0.18 -5.33 7.52
C ASP A 48 -0.84 -3.96 7.60
N LEU A 49 -1.87 -3.74 6.76
CA LEU A 49 -2.57 -2.46 6.69
C LEU A 49 -3.37 -2.12 7.97
N GLN A 50 -3.70 -3.11 8.78
CA GLN A 50 -4.43 -2.97 10.04
C GLN A 50 -3.50 -2.92 11.25
N TRP A 51 -2.19 -3.15 11.08
CA TRP A 51 -1.26 -3.13 12.20
C TRP A 51 -0.91 -1.70 12.62
N PRO A 52 -1.08 -1.36 13.91
CA PRO A 52 -0.77 -0.03 14.40
C PRO A 52 0.75 0.21 14.40
N ILE A 53 1.13 1.43 14.03
CA ILE A 53 2.50 1.91 14.11
C ILE A 53 2.59 2.88 15.29
N ASP A 54 3.40 2.54 16.29
CA ASP A 54 3.58 3.35 17.51
C ASP A 54 4.92 4.09 17.56
N ARG A 55 5.76 3.91 16.54
CA ARG A 55 7.11 4.50 16.45
C ARG A 55 7.33 5.18 15.10
N ASP A 56 8.24 6.14 15.10
CA ASP A 56 8.81 6.71 13.88
C ASP A 56 9.45 5.61 13.02
N ALA A 57 9.05 5.59 11.75
CA ALA A 57 9.42 4.54 10.81
C ALA A 57 9.26 5.01 9.36
N ARG A 58 9.95 4.34 8.44
CA ARG A 58 9.75 4.56 6.99
C ARG A 58 8.61 3.69 6.48
N ILE A 59 7.57 4.29 5.93
CA ILE A 59 6.42 3.57 5.38
C ILE A 59 6.37 3.65 3.86
N ALA A 60 6.23 2.51 3.20
CA ALA A 60 5.95 2.40 1.78
C ALA A 60 4.61 1.68 1.60
N ILE A 61 3.72 2.24 0.79
CA ILE A 61 2.40 1.64 0.53
C ILE A 61 2.43 1.02 -0.85
N HIS A 62 2.18 -0.29 -0.92
CA HIS A 62 2.16 -1.04 -2.16
C HIS A 62 0.73 -1.15 -2.66
N THR A 63 0.53 -0.83 -3.94
CA THR A 63 -0.75 -0.95 -4.62
C THR A 63 -0.69 -2.02 -5.69
N MET A 64 -1.87 -2.51 -6.12
CA MET A 64 -2.00 -3.50 -7.21
C MET A 64 -1.33 -3.06 -8.53
N GLN A 65 -1.01 -1.76 -8.66
CA GLN A 65 -0.49 -1.15 -9.88
C GLN A 65 1.05 -1.13 -9.92
N ASP A 66 1.72 -1.32 -8.78
CA ASP A 66 3.19 -1.36 -8.68
C ASP A 66 3.77 -2.74 -9.01
N ASP A 67 2.92 -3.77 -9.09
CA ASP A 67 3.35 -5.10 -9.47
C ASP A 67 3.35 -5.24 -11.00
N ALA A 68 4.56 -5.25 -11.56
CA ALA A 68 4.82 -5.83 -12.88
C ALA A 68 4.19 -7.23 -13.05
N GLN A 69 3.85 -7.93 -11.95
CA GLN A 69 3.10 -9.19 -11.95
C GLN A 69 1.59 -9.07 -12.25
N ALA A 70 0.93 -7.93 -12.01
CA ALA A 70 -0.50 -7.77 -12.32
C ALA A 70 -0.76 -7.77 -13.83
N LEU A 71 0.22 -7.32 -14.63
CA LEU A 71 0.15 -7.33 -16.09
C LEU A 71 0.27 -8.75 -16.68
N GLU A 72 0.99 -9.65 -16.02
CA GLU A 72 1.09 -11.06 -16.44
C GLU A 72 -0.19 -11.84 -16.13
N LEU A 73 -0.84 -11.57 -14.99
CA LEU A 73 -2.12 -12.20 -14.64
C LEU A 73 -3.24 -11.78 -15.61
N ILE A 74 -3.32 -10.49 -15.98
CA ILE A 74 -4.28 -9.98 -16.98
C ILE A 74 -4.05 -10.61 -18.37
N ARG A 75 -2.78 -10.86 -18.76
CA ARG A 75 -2.47 -11.52 -20.04
C ARG A 75 -2.86 -13.00 -20.04
N HIS A 76 -2.88 -13.66 -18.88
CA HIS A 76 -3.29 -15.04 -18.75
C HIS A 76 -4.83 -15.22 -18.80
N ASP A 77 -5.60 -14.32 -18.19
CA ASP A 77 -7.07 -14.38 -18.22
C ASP A 77 -7.69 -14.02 -19.60
N LEU A 78 -7.02 -13.20 -20.41
CA LEU A 78 -7.48 -12.87 -21.76
C LEU A 78 -7.34 -14.06 -22.73
N ALA A 79 -6.44 -15.01 -22.45
CA ALA A 79 -6.32 -16.24 -23.25
C ALA A 79 -7.52 -17.18 -23.06
N HIS A 80 -8.11 -17.23 -21.88
CA HIS A 80 -9.26 -18.12 -21.61
C HIS A 80 -10.57 -17.62 -22.24
N VAL A 81 -10.74 -16.30 -22.43
CA VAL A 81 -11.95 -15.74 -23.05
C VAL A 81 -11.98 -15.96 -24.57
N MET A 82 -10.83 -16.08 -25.24
CA MET A 82 -10.80 -16.42 -26.68
C MET A 82 -11.06 -17.90 -26.98
N ALA A 83 -10.93 -18.80 -26.00
CA ALA A 83 -11.18 -20.24 -26.20
C ALA A 83 -12.68 -20.62 -26.12
N ARG A 84 -13.59 -19.69 -25.81
CA ARG A 84 -15.05 -19.91 -25.78
C ARG A 84 -15.79 -19.13 -26.89
N ALA A 85 -15.14 -18.89 -28.01
CA ALA A 85 -15.74 -18.26 -29.18
C ALA A 85 -15.52 -19.06 -30.48
N VAL A 86 -15.27 -20.36 -30.38
CA VAL A 86 -15.30 -21.33 -31.49
C VAL A 86 -16.03 -22.59 -31.08
#